data_AF-A0A1Z5IX11-F1
#
_entry.id   AF-A0A1Z5IX11-F1
#
_cell.length_a   1.000
_cell.length_b   1.000
_cell.length_c   1.000
_cell.angle_alpha   90.00
_cell.angle_beta   90.00
_cell.angle_gamma   90.00
#
_symmetry.space_group_name_H-M   'P 1'
#
loop_
_entity.id
_entity.type
_entity.pdbx_description
1 polymer ?
#
loop_
_entity_poly.entity_id
_entity_poly.type
_entity_poly.pdbx_seq_one_letter_code
_entity_poly.pdbx_strand_id
1 'polypeptide(L)'
;MKSNLKKTLYVGLAAASVFGAAGLASTTASAKSYAYVTKPAYFQTAPETRNVVPNGTHALYSKIGTAKGAKVVASKSTMANLAQSKKSNDYFRAYSIVLSNRKSVYYKVVSFDGKYRGWVYGGKDDTKFAGGIAPAQTTKSASMPSTTTGYTLTKPSKWTLWNNPQYTQYKAKKVTGFSNTDTFTITGAETKSREGWVYYQVKDDQNPSITGWVYNLGVQAPQGNSVKISYVDKSTGKEVGTGSVAFDKSASYTNVTTTTNLKSIIDGVPSGYVPDDNDNGGSASLANKDNAAIAKNGDTIVYYVKATDPNATKAIKVTAVDESGNPITLKSSDQAALDASGAKAAFQVKAGDPVTASDVENIVYDAQLQDLIGDNGMSYQFDKGNDKATTTTDAGNTVSVTATYKAAY
;
A
#
# COMPACT_ATOMS: atom_id res chain seq x y z
N MET A 1 25.77 16.09 80.71
CA MET A 1 26.37 14.76 80.97
C MET A 1 25.25 13.75 81.16
N LYS A 2 25.46 12.54 80.63
CA LYS A 2 24.45 11.49 80.40
C LYS A 2 23.83 10.99 81.71
N SER A 3 22.50 10.88 81.74
CA SER A 3 21.75 10.14 82.75
C SER A 3 21.26 8.83 82.14
N ASN A 4 21.80 7.71 82.63
CA ASN A 4 21.31 6.36 82.41
C ASN A 4 20.59 5.93 83.70
N LEU A 5 19.31 5.53 83.61
CA LEU A 5 18.66 4.81 84.70
C LEU A 5 17.93 3.58 84.14
N LYS A 6 18.50 2.40 84.44
CA LYS A 6 17.84 1.10 84.39
C LYS A 6 16.93 0.96 85.62
N LYS A 7 15.80 0.27 85.50
CA LYS A 7 15.06 -0.45 86.58
C LYS A 7 13.87 -1.21 85.92
N THR A 8 13.96 -2.52 85.72
CA THR A 8 13.52 -3.61 86.62
C THR A 8 12.00 -3.73 86.82
N LEU A 9 11.46 -4.72 86.10
CA LEU A 9 10.45 -5.72 86.45
C LEU A 9 9.81 -5.63 87.85
N TYR A 10 8.48 -5.54 87.86
CA TYR A 10 7.65 -5.99 89.00
C TYR A 10 6.75 -7.13 88.53
N VAL A 11 6.91 -8.26 89.21
CA VAL A 11 6.10 -9.47 89.13
C VAL A 11 4.94 -9.31 90.10
N GLY A 12 3.71 -9.40 89.61
CA GLY A 12 2.50 -9.54 90.42
C GLY A 12 1.93 -10.94 90.24
N LEU A 13 2.25 -11.82 91.18
CA LEU A 13 1.76 -13.19 91.30
C LEU A 13 0.48 -13.16 92.16
N ALA A 14 -0.65 -13.66 91.65
CA ALA A 14 -1.81 -13.99 92.47
C ALA A 14 -2.32 -15.37 92.05
N ALA A 15 -2.44 -16.26 93.05
CA ALA A 15 -2.66 -17.69 92.90
C ALA A 15 -4.14 -18.08 93.15
N ALA A 16 -4.59 -19.07 92.36
CA ALA A 16 -5.50 -20.21 92.61
C ALA A 16 -6.64 -20.07 93.64
N SER A 17 -7.87 -20.59 93.44
CA SER A 17 -8.38 -21.69 92.59
C SER A 17 -9.92 -21.70 92.67
N VAL A 18 -10.61 -22.40 91.75
CA VAL A 18 -11.61 -23.48 92.04
C VAL A 18 -12.53 -23.81 90.83
N PHE A 19 -12.58 -25.12 90.53
CA PHE A 19 -13.49 -25.96 89.71
C PHE A 19 -13.64 -25.80 88.19
N GLY A 20 -13.42 -26.93 87.50
CA GLY A 20 -13.94 -27.21 86.16
C GLY A 20 -12.98 -28.00 85.28
N ALA A 21 -12.98 -29.33 85.40
CA ALA A 21 -12.37 -30.19 84.40
C ALA A 21 -13.20 -30.11 83.10
N ALA A 22 -12.82 -29.20 82.20
CA ALA A 22 -13.12 -29.30 80.79
C ALA A 22 -11.77 -29.40 80.08
N GLY A 23 -11.57 -30.47 79.30
CA GLY A 23 -10.35 -30.68 78.54
C GLY A 23 -9.99 -29.42 77.78
N LEU A 24 -8.83 -28.84 78.11
CA LEU A 24 -8.23 -27.76 77.37
C LEU A 24 -8.04 -28.28 75.95
N ALA A 25 -8.90 -27.85 75.02
CA ALA A 25 -8.54 -27.86 73.62
C ALA A 25 -7.26 -27.02 73.52
N SER A 26 -6.13 -27.68 73.44
CA SER A 26 -4.87 -27.04 73.14
C SER A 26 -5.06 -26.35 71.80
N THR A 27 -5.26 -25.03 71.83
CA THR A 27 -5.13 -24.21 70.64
C THR A 27 -3.67 -24.32 70.24
N THR A 28 -3.37 -25.30 69.39
CA THR A 28 -2.08 -25.42 68.73
C THR A 28 -1.96 -24.17 67.87
N ALA A 29 -1.23 -23.17 68.37
CA ALA A 29 -0.84 -22.01 67.59
C ALA A 29 0.10 -22.51 66.48
N SER A 30 -0.49 -22.89 65.34
CA SER A 30 0.29 -23.31 64.18
C SER A 30 1.07 -22.09 63.67
N ALA A 31 2.38 -22.08 63.91
CA ALA A 31 3.27 -21.04 63.39
C ALA A 31 3.11 -20.92 61.87
N LYS A 32 2.92 -19.70 61.36
CA LYS A 32 2.81 -19.44 59.93
C LYS A 32 4.11 -19.84 59.23
N SER A 33 4.10 -21.01 58.57
CA SER A 33 5.21 -21.46 57.74
C SER A 33 5.27 -20.64 56.44
N TYR A 34 6.49 -20.25 56.04
CA TYR A 34 6.75 -19.51 54.80
C TYR A 34 7.45 -20.41 53.79
N ALA A 35 7.19 -20.19 52.50
CA ALA A 35 7.94 -20.87 51.45
C ALA A 35 9.35 -20.27 51.33
N TYR A 36 10.31 -21.11 50.98
CA TYR A 36 11.65 -20.69 50.57
C TYR A 36 11.93 -21.22 49.16
N VAL A 37 12.95 -20.67 48.54
CA VAL A 37 13.32 -20.97 47.15
C VAL A 37 14.78 -21.37 47.06
N THR A 38 15.09 -22.21 46.09
CA THR A 38 16.45 -22.41 45.60
C THR A 38 16.87 -21.21 44.72
N LYS A 39 18.14 -21.17 44.31
CA LYS A 39 18.67 -20.09 43.48
C LYS A 39 17.83 -19.98 42.18
N PRO A 40 17.32 -18.78 41.84
CA PRO A 40 16.62 -18.55 40.58
C PRO A 40 17.44 -18.93 39.34
N ALA A 41 16.80 -19.55 38.36
CA ALA A 41 17.37 -19.78 37.05
C ALA A 41 16.94 -18.66 36.08
N TYR A 42 17.84 -18.21 35.21
CA TYR A 42 17.54 -17.27 34.13
C TYR A 42 17.25 -18.04 32.84
N PHE A 43 16.24 -17.60 32.09
CA PHE A 43 15.95 -18.22 30.79
C PHE A 43 17.04 -17.88 29.77
N GLN A 44 17.47 -18.90 29.03
CA GLN A 44 18.43 -18.80 27.93
C GLN A 44 17.79 -18.74 26.55
N THR A 45 16.47 -18.96 26.46
CA THR A 45 15.75 -18.88 25.18
C THR A 45 15.67 -17.45 24.66
N ALA A 46 15.46 -17.32 23.35
CA ALA A 46 15.38 -16.05 22.67
C ALA A 46 14.34 -15.13 23.35
N PRO A 47 14.65 -13.85 23.60
CA PRO A 47 13.79 -12.95 24.37
C PRO A 47 12.33 -13.01 23.93
N GLU A 48 12.05 -12.85 22.64
CA GLU A 48 10.74 -12.78 21.98
C GLU A 48 9.82 -13.95 22.30
N THR A 49 10.36 -15.14 22.57
CA THR A 49 9.58 -16.32 22.95
C THR A 49 9.05 -16.28 24.39
N ARG A 50 9.44 -15.26 25.17
CA ARG A 50 9.13 -15.11 26.60
C ARG A 50 8.26 -13.89 26.90
N ASN A 51 7.52 -13.42 25.90
CA ASN A 51 6.49 -12.41 26.07
C ASN A 51 5.27 -13.02 26.75
N VAL A 52 4.80 -12.34 27.80
CA VAL A 52 3.67 -12.78 28.61
C VAL A 52 2.74 -11.61 28.93
N VAL A 53 1.48 -11.95 29.21
CA VAL A 53 0.45 -11.04 29.68
C VAL A 53 -0.05 -11.54 31.04
N PRO A 54 -0.24 -10.67 32.04
CA PRO A 54 -0.91 -11.06 33.27
C PRO A 54 -2.38 -11.41 33.00
N ASN A 55 -3.01 -12.16 33.89
CA ASN A 55 -4.45 -12.46 33.80
C ASN A 55 -5.26 -12.00 35.01
N GLY A 56 -4.63 -11.34 35.99
CA GLY A 56 -5.31 -10.78 37.16
C GLY A 56 -5.63 -11.78 38.28
N THR A 57 -5.44 -13.09 38.09
CA THR A 57 -5.72 -14.09 39.13
C THR A 57 -4.76 -14.00 40.33
N HIS A 58 -3.55 -13.50 40.08
CA HIS A 58 -2.47 -13.37 41.05
C HIS A 58 -1.82 -11.99 41.00
N ALA A 59 -1.39 -11.51 42.16
CA ALA A 59 -0.63 -10.28 42.30
C ALA A 59 0.85 -10.48 41.92
N LEU A 60 1.54 -9.37 41.63
CA LEU A 60 2.98 -9.31 41.44
C LEU A 60 3.65 -8.95 42.77
N TYR A 61 4.73 -9.64 43.12
CA TYR A 61 5.39 -9.47 44.43
C TYR A 61 6.89 -9.17 44.31
N SER A 62 7.50 -8.57 45.34
CA SER A 62 8.94 -8.25 45.36
C SER A 62 9.86 -9.48 45.43
N LYS A 63 9.35 -10.56 46.01
CA LYS A 63 9.89 -11.93 46.06
C LYS A 63 8.72 -12.89 45.86
N ILE A 64 8.92 -14.22 45.83
CA ILE A 64 7.78 -15.13 45.68
C ILE A 64 6.69 -14.84 46.74
N GLY A 65 5.42 -14.83 46.34
CA GLY A 65 4.33 -14.30 47.17
C GLY A 65 4.12 -15.02 48.51
N THR A 66 4.61 -16.25 48.65
CA THR A 66 4.51 -17.08 49.85
C THR A 66 5.76 -17.03 50.75
N ALA A 67 6.79 -16.28 50.35
CA ALA A 67 8.00 -16.10 51.17
C ALA A 67 7.84 -15.01 52.23
N LYS A 68 8.61 -15.14 53.31
CA LYS A 68 8.61 -14.17 54.42
C LYS A 68 8.96 -12.77 53.93
N GLY A 69 8.11 -11.80 54.24
CA GLY A 69 8.31 -10.39 53.88
C GLY A 69 8.11 -10.07 52.39
N ALA A 70 7.35 -10.89 51.65
CA ALA A 70 6.93 -10.54 50.30
C ALA A 70 6.00 -9.31 50.33
N LYS A 71 6.32 -8.31 49.51
CA LYS A 71 5.52 -7.09 49.34
C LYS A 71 4.80 -7.15 48.01
N VAL A 72 3.54 -6.69 47.97
CA VAL A 72 2.79 -6.54 46.72
C VAL A 72 3.38 -5.38 45.93
N VAL A 73 3.83 -5.65 44.71
CA VAL A 73 4.30 -4.65 43.74
C VAL A 73 3.14 -4.18 42.86
N ALA A 74 2.26 -5.11 42.47
CA ALA A 74 1.00 -4.81 41.79
C ALA A 74 -0.08 -5.77 42.29
N SER A 75 -1.25 -5.25 42.67
CA SER A 75 -2.36 -6.06 43.18
C SER A 75 -2.95 -6.94 42.07
N LYS A 76 -3.84 -7.87 42.45
CA LYS A 76 -4.62 -8.67 41.49
C LYS A 76 -5.42 -7.77 40.54
N SER A 77 -6.06 -6.72 41.06
CA SER A 77 -6.82 -5.77 40.25
C SER A 77 -5.92 -4.99 39.29
N THR A 78 -4.75 -4.53 39.72
CA THR A 78 -3.78 -3.90 38.81
C THR A 78 -3.34 -4.87 37.71
N MET A 79 -3.04 -6.12 38.05
CA MET A 79 -2.66 -7.15 37.08
C MET A 79 -3.78 -7.47 36.09
N ALA A 80 -5.04 -7.44 36.53
CA ALA A 80 -6.22 -7.59 35.66
C ALA A 80 -6.36 -6.40 34.69
N ASN A 81 -6.18 -5.17 35.19
CA ASN A 81 -6.23 -3.97 34.35
C ASN A 81 -5.11 -3.97 33.29
N LEU A 82 -3.91 -4.42 33.65
CA LEU A 82 -2.79 -4.57 32.71
C LEU A 82 -3.06 -5.66 31.66
N ALA A 83 -3.80 -6.71 32.02
CA ALA A 83 -4.24 -7.76 31.09
C ALA A 83 -5.15 -7.19 30.00
N GLN A 84 -6.08 -6.31 30.38
CA GLN A 84 -7.09 -5.71 29.50
C GLN A 84 -6.62 -4.41 28.82
N SER A 85 -5.44 -3.89 29.19
CA SER A 85 -4.93 -2.64 28.62
C SER A 85 -4.76 -2.74 27.10
N LYS A 86 -5.11 -1.65 26.41
CA LYS A 86 -4.88 -1.48 24.97
C LYS A 86 -3.47 -0.98 24.64
N LYS A 87 -2.59 -0.86 25.63
CA LYS A 87 -1.22 -0.38 25.44
C LYS A 87 -0.23 -1.54 25.45
N SER A 88 0.66 -1.59 24.46
CA SER A 88 1.66 -2.66 24.36
C SER A 88 2.79 -2.53 25.39
N ASN A 89 2.99 -1.35 25.97
CA ASN A 89 3.97 -1.18 27.05
C ASN A 89 3.60 -1.93 28.35
N ASP A 90 2.33 -2.33 28.49
CA ASP A 90 1.80 -3.10 29.61
C ASP A 90 1.94 -4.63 29.42
N TYR A 91 2.53 -5.09 28.32
CA TYR A 91 3.02 -6.48 28.22
C TYR A 91 4.26 -6.68 29.08
N PHE A 92 4.59 -7.95 29.35
CA PHE A 92 5.68 -8.34 30.21
C PHE A 92 6.65 -9.29 29.52
N ARG A 93 7.92 -9.25 29.93
CA ARG A 93 8.91 -10.29 29.65
C ARG A 93 9.13 -11.14 30.89
N ALA A 94 8.99 -12.46 30.77
CA ALA A 94 9.49 -13.40 31.76
C ALA A 94 10.99 -13.68 31.55
N TYR A 95 11.81 -13.51 32.58
CA TYR A 95 13.26 -13.62 32.45
C TYR A 95 13.94 -14.52 33.48
N SER A 96 13.22 -14.96 34.50
CA SER A 96 13.72 -15.94 35.45
C SER A 96 12.59 -16.80 36.00
N ILE A 97 12.92 -18.00 36.45
CA ILE A 97 12.01 -18.99 37.02
C ILE A 97 12.59 -19.53 38.32
N VAL A 98 11.72 -19.90 39.26
CA VAL A 98 12.12 -20.60 40.48
C VAL A 98 11.05 -21.58 40.94
N LEU A 99 11.50 -22.72 41.47
CA LEU A 99 10.65 -23.71 42.14
C LEU A 99 10.82 -23.54 43.65
N SER A 100 9.71 -23.31 44.35
CA SER A 100 9.71 -23.25 45.82
C SER A 100 9.74 -24.65 46.44
N ASN A 101 10.08 -24.72 47.72
CA ASN A 101 10.00 -25.96 48.52
C ASN A 101 8.57 -26.56 48.59
N ARG A 102 7.55 -25.78 48.20
CA ARG A 102 6.15 -26.21 48.10
C ARG A 102 5.74 -26.63 46.68
N LYS A 103 6.71 -26.96 45.82
CA LYS A 103 6.49 -27.36 44.42
C LYS A 103 5.65 -26.35 43.62
N SER A 104 5.77 -25.07 43.97
CA SER A 104 5.10 -23.95 43.31
C SER A 104 6.11 -23.18 42.48
N VAL A 105 5.80 -22.99 41.20
CA VAL A 105 6.60 -22.26 40.22
C VAL A 105 6.29 -20.77 40.33
N TYR A 106 7.32 -19.94 40.26
CA TYR A 106 7.19 -18.48 40.15
C TYR A 106 8.08 -17.96 39.03
N TYR A 107 7.56 -17.00 38.27
CA TYR A 107 8.27 -16.32 37.21
C TYR A 107 8.62 -14.89 37.63
N LYS A 108 9.87 -14.49 37.37
CA LYS A 108 10.27 -13.08 37.47
C LYS A 108 9.96 -12.39 36.15
N VAL A 109 9.13 -11.37 36.22
CA VAL A 109 8.63 -10.63 35.06
C VAL A 109 8.95 -9.14 35.17
N VAL A 110 8.99 -8.47 34.03
CA VAL A 110 9.10 -7.00 33.93
C VAL A 110 8.19 -6.50 32.82
N SER A 111 7.46 -5.40 33.05
CA SER A 111 6.69 -4.73 32.00
C SER A 111 7.61 -4.12 30.94
N PHE A 112 7.13 -3.91 29.73
CA PHE A 112 7.98 -3.40 28.64
C PHE A 112 8.45 -1.97 28.86
N ASP A 113 7.68 -1.15 29.58
CA ASP A 113 8.12 0.17 30.07
C ASP A 113 9.02 0.11 31.32
N GLY A 114 9.18 -1.07 31.94
CA GLY A 114 9.97 -1.27 33.14
C GLY A 114 9.30 -0.87 34.47
N LYS A 115 8.07 -0.32 34.44
CA LYS A 115 7.35 0.18 35.62
C LYS A 115 7.07 -0.90 36.66
N TYR A 116 6.71 -2.10 36.21
CA TYR A 116 6.39 -3.22 37.10
C TYR A 116 7.45 -4.30 36.96
N ARG A 117 8.01 -4.73 38.10
CA ARG A 117 8.98 -5.81 38.15
C ARG A 117 8.81 -6.62 39.43
N GLY A 118 8.72 -7.94 39.28
CA GLY A 118 8.55 -8.81 40.45
C GLY A 118 8.34 -10.26 40.07
N TRP A 119 7.86 -11.02 41.05
CA TRP A 119 7.56 -12.44 40.97
C TRP A 119 6.06 -12.67 40.94
N VAL A 120 5.59 -13.47 40.00
CA VAL A 120 4.20 -13.88 39.84
C VAL A 120 4.10 -15.40 39.88
N TYR A 121 3.02 -15.90 40.48
CA TYR A 121 2.78 -17.34 40.58
C TYR A 121 2.55 -17.93 39.17
N GLY A 122 3.27 -19.02 38.87
CA GLY A 122 3.29 -19.68 37.58
C GLY A 122 2.53 -21.02 37.52
N GLY A 123 2.00 -21.51 38.64
CA GLY A 123 1.41 -22.84 38.74
C GLY A 123 2.36 -23.87 39.37
N LYS A 124 2.27 -25.12 38.91
CA LYS A 124 3.10 -26.25 39.38
C LYS A 124 3.99 -26.85 38.28
N ASP A 125 3.75 -26.46 37.02
CA ASP A 125 4.43 -26.93 35.83
C ASP A 125 5.41 -25.83 35.39
N ASP A 126 6.69 -26.16 35.27
CA ASP A 126 7.76 -25.22 34.91
C ASP A 126 8.04 -25.17 33.40
N THR A 127 7.39 -26.04 32.63
CA THR A 127 7.60 -26.16 31.17
C THR A 127 6.81 -25.12 30.35
N LYS A 128 5.87 -24.41 30.97
CA LYS A 128 4.99 -23.45 30.27
C LYS A 128 4.62 -22.25 31.15
N PHE A 129 4.37 -21.11 30.52
CA PHE A 129 3.82 -19.95 31.23
C PHE A 129 2.34 -20.18 31.57
N ALA A 130 2.05 -20.25 32.86
CA ALA A 130 0.70 -20.46 33.39
C ALA A 130 0.47 -19.69 34.70
N GLY A 131 -0.61 -20.02 35.42
CA GLY A 131 -0.93 -19.40 36.70
C GLY A 131 -1.42 -17.97 36.54
N GLY A 132 -0.65 -17.00 37.03
CA GLY A 132 -0.97 -15.56 36.97
C GLY A 132 -0.61 -14.87 35.65
N ILE A 133 -0.01 -15.60 34.71
CA ILE A 133 0.42 -15.10 33.39
C ILE A 133 0.08 -16.11 32.29
N ALA A 134 0.05 -15.64 31.05
CA ALA A 134 -0.07 -16.45 29.84
C ALA A 134 0.91 -15.96 28.76
N PRO A 135 1.34 -16.81 27.81
CA PRO A 135 2.09 -16.37 26.64
C PRO A 135 1.35 -15.28 25.86
N ALA A 136 2.09 -14.35 25.26
CA ALA A 136 1.51 -13.25 24.50
C ALA A 136 2.24 -13.02 23.17
N GLN A 137 1.46 -12.96 22.08
CA GLN A 137 1.92 -12.46 20.80
C GLN A 137 1.72 -10.95 20.76
N THR A 138 2.82 -10.21 20.64
CA THR A 138 2.85 -8.75 20.72
C THR A 138 2.63 -8.06 19.38
N THR A 139 2.81 -8.81 18.29
CA THR A 139 2.55 -8.40 16.91
C THR A 139 1.87 -9.50 16.13
N LYS A 140 1.34 -9.14 14.96
CA LYS A 140 0.84 -10.02 13.91
C LYS A 140 1.34 -9.50 12.56
N SER A 141 1.43 -10.36 11.55
CA SER A 141 1.81 -9.96 10.20
C SER A 141 0.85 -8.89 9.65
N ALA A 142 1.39 -7.99 8.83
CA ALA A 142 0.64 -6.99 8.08
C ALA A 142 0.99 -7.07 6.59
N SER A 143 0.10 -6.56 5.73
CA SER A 143 0.37 -6.48 4.30
C SER A 143 1.46 -5.45 4.01
N MET A 144 2.34 -5.79 3.08
CA MET A 144 3.34 -4.87 2.54
C MET A 144 2.67 -3.80 1.67
N PRO A 145 3.22 -2.57 1.62
CA PRO A 145 2.80 -1.60 0.62
C PRO A 145 3.20 -2.05 -0.80
N SER A 146 2.48 -1.57 -1.82
CA SER A 146 2.76 -1.88 -3.23
C SER A 146 4.12 -1.36 -3.68
N THR A 147 4.48 -0.15 -3.27
CA THR A 147 5.82 0.41 -3.40
C THR A 147 6.60 0.12 -2.14
N THR A 148 7.81 -0.44 -2.26
CA THR A 148 8.65 -0.80 -1.12
C THR A 148 9.91 0.05 -1.00
N THR A 149 10.38 0.69 -2.07
CA THR A 149 11.65 1.44 -2.08
C THR A 149 11.43 2.96 -2.03
N GLY A 150 12.48 3.71 -1.65
CA GLY A 150 12.50 5.17 -1.77
C GLY A 150 11.67 5.94 -0.73
N TYR A 151 11.31 5.30 0.39
CA TYR A 151 10.54 5.96 1.45
C TYR A 151 11.40 6.98 2.18
N THR A 152 10.80 8.09 2.63
CA THR A 152 11.46 9.08 3.49
C THR A 152 10.69 9.32 4.77
N LEU A 153 11.36 9.80 5.82
CA LEU A 153 10.70 10.17 7.08
C LEU A 153 9.89 11.46 6.92
N THR A 154 8.62 11.46 7.35
CA THR A 154 7.72 12.62 7.20
C THR A 154 7.93 13.67 8.29
N LYS A 155 8.27 13.24 9.51
CA LYS A 155 8.43 14.10 10.71
C LYS A 155 9.51 13.51 11.62
N PRO A 156 10.80 13.67 11.31
CA PRO A 156 11.89 13.05 12.06
C PRO A 156 11.99 13.47 13.53
N SER A 157 11.40 14.61 13.91
CA SER A 157 11.28 15.04 15.32
C SER A 157 10.26 14.22 16.12
N LYS A 158 9.29 13.60 15.45
CA LYS A 158 8.22 12.79 16.06
C LYS A 158 8.45 11.29 15.85
N TRP A 159 8.82 10.92 14.63
CA TRP A 159 8.94 9.54 14.17
C TRP A 159 10.39 9.17 13.94
N THR A 160 10.74 7.94 14.29
CA THR A 160 12.11 7.43 14.24
C THR A 160 12.08 5.92 14.14
N LEU A 161 13.23 5.32 13.86
CA LEU A 161 13.40 3.87 13.78
C LEU A 161 13.60 3.28 15.17
N TRP A 162 13.08 2.07 15.37
CA TRP A 162 13.24 1.26 16.57
C TRP A 162 13.80 -0.11 16.19
N ASN A 163 14.54 -0.76 17.08
CA ASN A 163 15.07 -2.10 16.79
C ASN A 163 13.98 -3.19 16.77
N ASN A 164 12.80 -2.88 17.30
CA ASN A 164 11.56 -3.67 17.25
C ASN A 164 10.41 -2.65 17.18
N PRO A 165 9.21 -3.00 16.68
CA PRO A 165 8.06 -2.11 16.80
C PRO A 165 7.91 -1.58 18.24
N GLN A 166 7.58 -0.30 18.39
CA GLN A 166 7.70 0.36 19.69
C GLN A 166 6.84 -0.33 20.76
N TYR A 167 7.49 -0.72 21.86
CA TYR A 167 6.89 -1.47 22.96
C TYR A 167 6.31 -2.84 22.56
N THR A 168 6.88 -3.55 21.59
CA THR A 168 6.51 -4.97 21.36
C THR A 168 7.51 -5.94 21.97
N GLN A 169 8.63 -5.44 22.46
CA GLN A 169 9.64 -6.19 23.19
C GLN A 169 10.17 -5.37 24.36
N TYR A 170 10.49 -6.02 25.48
CA TYR A 170 11.25 -5.37 26.55
C TYR A 170 12.62 -4.93 26.02
N LYS A 171 13.01 -3.68 26.33
CA LYS A 171 14.19 -2.99 25.77
C LYS A 171 14.13 -2.68 24.26
N ALA A 172 12.93 -2.55 23.69
CA ALA A 172 12.77 -1.85 22.43
C ALA A 172 13.36 -0.44 22.58
N LYS A 173 14.28 -0.06 21.68
CA LYS A 173 15.01 1.21 21.72
C LYS A 173 15.11 1.83 20.33
N LYS A 174 15.31 3.14 20.30
CA LYS A 174 15.55 3.89 19.07
C LYS A 174 16.84 3.41 18.40
N VAL A 175 16.82 3.31 17.08
CA VAL A 175 17.99 3.10 16.23
C VAL A 175 18.61 4.47 15.95
N THR A 176 19.93 4.50 15.73
CA THR A 176 20.71 5.72 15.48
C THR A 176 21.67 5.48 14.32
N GLY A 177 22.21 6.55 13.74
CA GLY A 177 23.24 6.47 12.68
C GLY A 177 22.72 6.64 11.26
N PHE A 178 21.41 6.84 11.08
CA PHE A 178 20.80 7.25 9.81
C PHE A 178 20.57 8.78 9.80
N SER A 179 20.51 9.36 8.61
CA SER A 179 20.14 10.75 8.37
C SER A 179 18.63 10.90 8.16
N ASN A 180 18.08 12.06 8.51
CA ASN A 180 16.68 12.37 8.27
C ASN A 180 16.34 12.54 6.78
N THR A 181 17.37 12.66 5.93
CA THR A 181 17.26 12.76 4.47
C THR A 181 17.43 11.42 3.76
N ASP A 182 17.77 10.36 4.49
CA ASP A 182 18.00 9.04 3.91
C ASP A 182 16.69 8.47 3.35
N THR A 183 16.87 7.58 2.37
CA THR A 183 15.78 6.80 1.81
C THR A 183 15.80 5.39 2.39
N PHE A 184 14.62 4.80 2.45
CA PHE A 184 14.42 3.50 3.06
C PHE A 184 13.71 2.55 2.10
N THR A 185 14.18 1.30 2.12
CA THR A 185 13.48 0.16 1.55
C THR A 185 12.72 -0.59 2.65
N ILE A 186 11.42 -0.76 2.46
CA ILE A 186 10.54 -1.55 3.32
C ILE A 186 10.75 -3.03 3.03
N THR A 187 11.13 -3.80 4.05
CA THR A 187 11.44 -5.24 3.97
C THR A 187 10.43 -6.12 4.71
N GLY A 188 9.54 -5.53 5.49
CA GLY A 188 8.54 -6.25 6.26
C GLY A 188 7.48 -5.33 6.86
N ALA A 189 6.37 -5.90 7.29
CA ALA A 189 5.28 -5.15 7.94
C ALA A 189 4.63 -5.97 9.05
N GLU A 190 4.41 -5.34 10.20
CA GLU A 190 3.76 -5.94 11.36
C GLU A 190 2.75 -4.98 11.97
N THR A 191 1.68 -5.53 12.54
CA THR A 191 0.68 -4.79 13.32
C THR A 191 0.83 -5.12 14.80
N LYS A 192 0.88 -4.10 15.66
CA LYS A 192 0.84 -4.27 17.13
C LYS A 192 -0.47 -4.91 17.58
N SER A 193 -0.42 -5.94 18.42
CA SER A 193 -1.60 -6.72 18.82
C SER A 193 -2.64 -5.93 19.63
N ARG A 194 -2.22 -4.91 20.41
CA ARG A 194 -3.13 -4.13 21.27
C ARG A 194 -3.63 -2.85 20.62
N GLU A 195 -2.73 -2.02 20.10
CA GLU A 195 -3.07 -0.72 19.51
C GLU A 195 -3.55 -0.84 18.05
N GLY A 196 -3.23 -1.92 17.35
CA GLY A 196 -3.51 -2.05 15.91
C GLY A 196 -2.61 -1.20 15.02
N TRP A 197 -1.55 -0.60 15.57
CA TRP A 197 -0.63 0.24 14.81
C TRP A 197 0.29 -0.59 13.93
N VAL A 198 0.40 -0.19 12.66
CA VAL A 198 1.28 -0.84 11.68
C VAL A 198 2.67 -0.22 11.75
N TYR A 199 3.68 -1.08 11.81
CA TYR A 199 5.08 -0.72 11.68
C TYR A 199 5.65 -1.40 10.45
N TYR A 200 6.46 -0.64 9.70
CA TYR A 200 7.26 -1.16 8.60
C TYR A 200 8.66 -1.43 9.09
N GLN A 201 9.18 -2.61 8.75
CA GLN A 201 10.61 -2.88 8.83
C GLN A 201 11.26 -2.21 7.64
N VAL A 202 12.30 -1.42 7.90
CA VAL A 202 13.02 -0.64 6.92
C VAL A 202 14.50 -0.96 6.98
N LYS A 203 15.11 -0.93 5.80
CA LYS A 203 16.56 -0.94 5.57
C LYS A 203 16.93 0.40 4.97
N ASP A 204 17.95 1.03 5.53
CA ASP A 204 18.49 2.29 5.01
C ASP A 204 19.23 2.04 3.69
N ASP A 205 18.92 2.83 2.67
CA ASP A 205 19.48 2.65 1.32
C ASP A 205 20.93 3.18 1.23
N GLN A 206 21.25 4.21 2.00
CA GLN A 206 22.58 4.83 2.04
C GLN A 206 23.52 4.10 3.01
N ASN A 207 22.98 3.55 4.10
CA ASN A 207 23.70 2.72 5.06
C ASN A 207 22.98 1.38 5.32
N PRO A 208 23.13 0.39 4.41
CA PRO A 208 22.49 -0.93 4.47
C PRO A 208 22.64 -1.73 5.78
N SER A 209 23.61 -1.39 6.63
CA SER A 209 23.79 -2.01 7.95
C SER A 209 22.73 -1.57 8.96
N ILE A 210 22.08 -0.43 8.72
CA ILE A 210 21.02 0.12 9.54
C ILE A 210 19.69 -0.49 9.11
N THR A 211 19.10 -1.24 10.04
CA THR A 211 17.74 -1.76 9.92
C THR A 211 16.94 -1.39 11.15
N GLY A 212 15.63 -1.23 10.98
CA GLY A 212 14.75 -0.87 12.08
C GLY A 212 13.29 -0.97 11.71
N TRP A 213 12.45 -0.56 12.64
CA TRP A 213 11.01 -0.52 12.54
C TRP A 213 10.52 0.90 12.75
N VAL A 214 9.69 1.38 11.83
CA VAL A 214 9.12 2.73 11.87
C VAL A 214 7.60 2.63 11.77
N TYR A 215 6.90 3.49 12.49
CA TYR A 215 5.44 3.58 12.39
C TYR A 215 5.07 3.95 10.95
N ASN A 216 4.05 3.31 10.37
CA ASN A 216 3.74 3.48 8.94
C ASN A 216 3.50 4.93 8.52
N LEU A 217 2.80 5.74 9.33
CA LEU A 217 2.58 7.17 9.06
C LEU A 217 3.83 8.04 9.34
N GLY A 218 4.89 7.43 9.87
CA GLY A 218 6.18 8.06 10.10
C GLY A 218 7.07 8.10 8.87
N VAL A 219 6.74 7.30 7.85
CA VAL A 219 7.35 7.35 6.54
C VAL A 219 6.31 7.71 5.49
N GLN A 220 6.78 8.22 4.37
CA GLN A 220 5.97 8.45 3.18
C GLN A 220 6.62 7.72 2.01
N ALA A 221 5.78 7.13 1.17
CA ALA A 221 6.22 6.65 -0.12
C ALA A 221 6.85 7.81 -0.91
N PRO A 222 7.78 7.53 -1.85
CA PRO A 222 8.25 8.55 -2.75
C PRO A 222 7.05 9.18 -3.48
N GLN A 223 6.83 10.48 -3.26
CA GLN A 223 5.96 11.28 -4.13
C GLN A 223 6.67 11.35 -5.48
N GLY A 224 6.02 10.86 -6.54
CA GLY A 224 6.60 10.83 -7.88
C GLY A 224 7.02 12.21 -8.37
N ASN A 225 7.93 12.24 -9.34
CA ASN A 225 8.15 13.43 -10.15
C ASN A 225 6.97 13.61 -11.11
N SER A 226 6.74 14.82 -11.62
CA SER A 226 5.72 15.07 -12.64
C SER A 226 6.17 16.12 -13.65
N VAL A 227 5.78 15.92 -14.90
CA VAL A 227 5.85 16.91 -15.97
C VAL A 227 4.47 17.53 -16.15
N LYS A 228 4.37 18.86 -16.22
CA LYS A 228 3.12 19.56 -16.59
C LYS A 228 2.93 19.46 -18.09
N ILE A 229 1.72 19.13 -18.52
CA ILE A 229 1.30 19.21 -19.92
C ILE A 229 0.42 20.44 -20.08
N SER A 230 0.80 21.33 -20.99
CA SER A 230 0.03 22.51 -21.37
C SER A 230 -0.63 22.24 -22.72
N TYR A 231 -1.97 22.14 -22.74
CA TYR A 231 -2.72 22.00 -23.98
C TYR A 231 -2.93 23.38 -24.58
N VAL A 232 -2.33 23.63 -25.75
CA VAL A 232 -2.36 24.93 -26.42
C VAL A 232 -3.08 24.81 -27.75
N ASP A 233 -4.10 25.63 -27.96
CA ASP A 233 -4.76 25.73 -29.26
C ASP A 233 -3.77 26.28 -30.29
N LYS A 234 -3.45 25.47 -31.31
CA LYS A 234 -2.43 25.81 -32.32
C LYS A 234 -2.77 27.08 -33.09
N SER A 235 -4.05 27.33 -33.34
CA SER A 235 -4.52 28.45 -34.14
C SER A 235 -4.50 29.78 -33.37
N THR A 236 -4.81 29.74 -32.08
CA THR A 236 -4.93 30.95 -31.24
C THR A 236 -3.73 31.19 -30.32
N GLY A 237 -2.89 30.17 -30.10
CA GLY A 237 -1.77 30.19 -29.16
C GLY A 237 -2.18 30.22 -27.68
N LYS A 238 -3.47 30.03 -27.36
CA LYS A 238 -3.98 30.07 -25.98
C LYS A 238 -3.90 28.71 -25.30
N GLU A 239 -3.52 28.70 -24.02
CA GLU A 239 -3.66 27.50 -23.17
C GLU A 239 -5.15 27.24 -22.91
N VAL A 240 -5.62 26.07 -23.31
CA VAL A 240 -7.03 25.65 -23.22
C VAL A 240 -7.25 24.56 -22.18
N GLY A 241 -6.17 24.06 -21.58
CA GLY A 241 -6.23 23.13 -20.46
C GLY A 241 -4.83 22.70 -20.01
N THR A 242 -4.79 21.92 -18.94
CA THR A 242 -3.54 21.35 -18.41
C THR A 242 -3.73 19.89 -18.02
N GLY A 243 -2.65 19.12 -18.10
CA GLY A 243 -2.56 17.73 -17.63
C GLY A 243 -1.20 17.48 -16.97
N SER A 244 -0.94 16.24 -16.58
CA SER A 244 0.37 15.87 -16.04
C SER A 244 0.76 14.44 -16.40
N VAL A 245 2.05 14.21 -16.52
CA VAL A 245 2.66 12.88 -16.65
C VAL A 245 3.52 12.64 -15.42
N ALA A 246 3.11 11.69 -14.57
CA ALA A 246 3.88 11.29 -13.41
C ALA A 246 4.99 10.31 -13.81
N PHE A 247 6.12 10.37 -13.09
CA PHE A 247 7.23 9.43 -13.26
C PHE A 247 8.00 9.23 -11.95
N ASP A 248 8.86 8.22 -11.91
CA ASP A 248 9.55 7.83 -10.69
C ASP A 248 10.42 8.96 -10.13
N LYS A 249 10.40 9.12 -8.80
CA LYS A 249 11.22 10.12 -8.09
C LYS A 249 12.73 9.93 -8.33
N SER A 250 13.17 8.69 -8.51
CA SER A 250 14.57 8.34 -8.75
C SER A 250 15.01 8.57 -10.21
N ALA A 251 14.07 8.69 -11.13
CA ALA A 251 14.39 8.97 -12.53
C ALA A 251 14.72 10.46 -12.70
N SER A 252 15.80 10.76 -13.42
CA SER A 252 16.24 12.13 -13.68
C SER A 252 15.40 12.84 -14.75
N TYR A 253 14.72 12.06 -15.60
CA TYR A 253 13.78 12.52 -16.62
C TYR A 253 12.76 11.43 -16.93
N THR A 254 11.71 11.80 -17.67
CA THR A 254 10.77 10.88 -18.32
C THR A 254 10.69 11.18 -19.81
N ASN A 255 10.39 10.14 -20.59
CA ASN A 255 10.11 10.28 -22.00
C ASN A 255 8.59 10.33 -22.22
N VAL A 256 8.05 11.54 -22.45
CA VAL A 256 6.61 11.70 -22.68
C VAL A 256 6.16 11.24 -24.07
N THR A 257 7.08 10.92 -25.00
CA THR A 257 6.78 10.42 -26.34
C THR A 257 6.54 8.92 -26.40
N THR A 258 6.68 8.21 -25.28
CA THR A 258 6.32 6.78 -25.20
C THR A 258 4.82 6.57 -25.37
N THR A 259 4.42 5.44 -25.94
CA THR A 259 3.01 5.12 -26.22
C THR A 259 2.11 5.26 -24.98
N THR A 260 2.57 4.81 -23.81
CA THR A 260 1.82 4.90 -22.55
C THR A 260 1.60 6.34 -22.09
N ASN A 261 2.66 7.16 -22.14
CA ASN A 261 2.58 8.55 -21.71
C ASN A 261 1.77 9.40 -22.71
N LEU A 262 1.97 9.18 -24.03
CA LEU A 262 1.16 9.82 -25.06
C LEU A 262 -0.31 9.46 -24.94
N LYS A 263 -0.66 8.20 -24.67
CA LYS A 263 -2.06 7.82 -24.44
C LYS A 263 -2.66 8.63 -23.27
N SER A 264 -1.92 8.77 -22.18
CA SER A 264 -2.38 9.53 -21.01
C SER A 264 -2.56 11.02 -21.32
N ILE A 265 -1.72 11.59 -22.19
CA ILE A 265 -1.84 12.96 -22.70
C ILE A 265 -3.08 13.09 -23.58
N ILE A 266 -3.30 12.18 -24.53
CA ILE A 266 -4.43 12.21 -25.45
C ILE A 266 -5.76 12.03 -24.70
N ASP A 267 -5.82 11.09 -23.76
CA ASP A 267 -6.99 10.88 -22.89
C ASP A 267 -7.30 12.12 -22.03
N GLY A 268 -6.30 12.98 -21.80
CA GLY A 268 -6.41 14.22 -21.02
C GLY A 268 -6.70 15.48 -21.84
N VAL A 269 -6.85 15.38 -23.17
CA VAL A 269 -7.19 16.53 -24.03
C VAL A 269 -8.54 17.13 -23.60
N PRO A 270 -8.64 18.46 -23.42
CA PRO A 270 -9.90 19.10 -23.01
C PRO A 270 -11.07 18.84 -23.96
N SER A 271 -12.28 18.69 -23.41
CA SER A 271 -13.49 18.53 -24.20
C SER A 271 -13.66 19.68 -25.20
N GLY A 272 -14.02 19.36 -26.45
CA GLY A 272 -14.11 20.33 -27.55
C GLY A 272 -12.81 20.47 -28.34
N TYR A 273 -11.73 19.79 -27.95
CA TYR A 273 -10.45 19.78 -28.64
C TYR A 273 -10.05 18.35 -29.05
N VAL A 274 -9.22 18.27 -30.08
CA VAL A 274 -8.50 17.05 -30.50
C VAL A 274 -7.02 17.39 -30.68
N PRO A 275 -6.10 16.41 -30.70
CA PRO A 275 -4.73 16.66 -31.10
C PRO A 275 -4.65 17.41 -32.43
N ASP A 276 -3.73 18.37 -32.54
CA ASP A 276 -3.53 19.15 -33.77
C ASP A 276 -3.12 18.25 -34.93
N ASP A 277 -2.20 17.33 -34.64
CA ASP A 277 -1.64 16.32 -35.54
C ASP A 277 -1.63 14.93 -34.86
N ASN A 278 -2.21 13.94 -35.56
CA ASN A 278 -2.34 12.55 -35.12
C ASN A 278 -1.20 11.66 -35.61
N ASP A 279 -0.26 12.18 -36.41
CA ASP A 279 0.89 11.43 -36.88
C ASP A 279 1.75 10.91 -35.72
N ASN A 280 2.36 9.73 -35.95
CA ASN A 280 3.16 9.02 -34.96
C ASN A 280 2.44 8.85 -33.61
N GLY A 281 1.15 8.47 -33.65
CA GLY A 281 0.34 8.23 -32.45
C GLY A 281 0.07 9.49 -31.63
N GLY A 282 -0.04 10.65 -32.28
CA GLY A 282 -0.29 11.95 -31.65
C GLY A 282 0.97 12.63 -31.09
N SER A 283 2.17 12.06 -31.25
CA SER A 283 3.42 12.72 -30.84
C SER A 283 3.76 13.93 -31.71
N ALA A 284 3.23 14.01 -32.94
CA ALA A 284 3.40 15.16 -33.82
C ALA A 284 2.80 16.46 -33.25
N SER A 285 1.81 16.35 -32.37
CA SER A 285 1.24 17.48 -31.64
C SER A 285 2.16 18.07 -30.56
N LEU A 286 3.26 17.40 -30.18
CA LEU A 286 4.21 17.96 -29.21
C LEU A 286 5.01 19.12 -29.84
N ALA A 287 5.09 20.26 -29.14
CA ALA A 287 5.80 21.43 -29.66
C ALA A 287 7.30 21.19 -29.88
N ASN A 288 7.92 20.32 -29.09
CA ASN A 288 9.30 19.91 -29.23
C ASN A 288 9.45 18.47 -28.74
N LYS A 289 9.60 17.52 -29.68
CA LYS A 289 9.70 16.08 -29.39
C LYS A 289 10.98 15.72 -28.62
N ASP A 290 12.09 16.40 -28.90
CA ASP A 290 13.38 16.10 -28.26
C ASP A 290 13.35 16.49 -26.78
N ASN A 291 12.86 17.69 -26.46
CA ASN A 291 12.67 18.12 -25.07
C ASN A 291 11.66 17.24 -24.33
N ALA A 292 10.59 16.85 -25.02
CA ALA A 292 9.57 15.96 -24.50
C ALA A 292 10.12 14.53 -24.21
N ALA A 293 11.14 14.08 -24.92
CA ALA A 293 11.77 12.79 -24.70
C ALA A 293 12.67 12.73 -23.46
N ILE A 294 13.09 13.89 -22.93
CA ILE A 294 13.98 14.01 -21.75
C ILE A 294 13.43 14.98 -20.70
N ALA A 295 12.11 15.06 -20.56
CA ALA A 295 11.43 16.01 -19.67
C ALA A 295 11.72 15.72 -18.19
N LYS A 296 12.10 16.75 -17.43
CA LYS A 296 12.50 16.67 -16.02
C LYS A 296 11.35 17.05 -15.09
N ASN A 297 11.56 16.84 -13.79
CA ASN A 297 10.55 17.14 -12.79
C ASN A 297 10.26 18.65 -12.74
N GLY A 298 8.98 19.02 -12.87
CA GLY A 298 8.54 20.42 -12.92
C GLY A 298 8.63 21.06 -14.30
N ASP A 299 9.14 20.37 -15.32
CA ASP A 299 9.12 20.87 -16.68
C ASP A 299 7.67 21.03 -17.18
N THR A 300 7.47 21.97 -18.10
CA THR A 300 6.21 22.14 -18.82
C THR A 300 6.43 21.80 -20.29
N ILE A 301 5.66 20.82 -20.79
CA ILE A 301 5.66 20.41 -22.19
C ILE A 301 4.36 20.91 -22.84
N VAL A 302 4.51 21.57 -23.99
CA VAL A 302 3.37 22.06 -24.78
C VAL A 302 2.92 20.97 -25.73
N TYR A 303 1.62 20.66 -25.67
CA TYR A 303 0.92 19.76 -26.58
C TYR A 303 -0.12 20.56 -27.35
N TYR A 304 0.07 20.66 -28.67
CA TYR A 304 -0.82 21.40 -29.53
C TYR A 304 -2.12 20.64 -29.77
N VAL A 305 -3.22 21.35 -29.61
CA VAL A 305 -4.56 20.87 -29.90
C VAL A 305 -5.23 21.82 -30.89
N LYS A 306 -6.28 21.34 -31.54
CA LYS A 306 -7.17 22.17 -32.35
C LYS A 306 -8.60 21.98 -31.90
N ALA A 307 -9.41 23.03 -32.07
CA ALA A 307 -10.84 22.91 -31.82
C ALA A 307 -11.41 21.79 -32.71
N THR A 308 -12.28 20.98 -32.13
CA THR A 308 -13.00 19.96 -32.89
C THR A 308 -13.87 20.70 -33.92
N ASP A 309 -13.69 20.42 -35.20
CA ASP A 309 -14.56 20.96 -36.24
C ASP A 309 -15.82 20.08 -36.34
N PRO A 310 -16.98 20.55 -35.89
CA PRO A 310 -18.23 19.79 -35.99
C PRO A 310 -18.70 19.62 -37.44
N ASN A 311 -18.08 20.32 -38.40
CA ASN A 311 -18.35 20.21 -39.83
C ASN A 311 -17.24 19.45 -40.58
N ALA A 312 -16.25 18.87 -39.89
CA ALA A 312 -15.22 18.08 -40.54
C ALA A 312 -15.85 16.91 -41.28
N THR A 313 -15.59 16.86 -42.58
CA THR A 313 -16.03 15.81 -43.49
C THR A 313 -14.90 14.80 -43.70
N LYS A 314 -15.27 13.54 -43.96
CA LYS A 314 -14.38 12.40 -44.16
C LYS A 314 -14.48 11.97 -45.63
N ALA A 315 -13.34 11.71 -46.25
CA ALA A 315 -13.31 11.12 -47.59
C ALA A 315 -13.84 9.68 -47.56
N ILE A 316 -14.46 9.26 -48.66
CA ILE A 316 -14.98 7.89 -48.83
C ILE A 316 -13.96 7.09 -49.64
N LYS A 317 -13.56 5.92 -49.13
CA LYS A 317 -12.77 4.95 -49.90
C LYS A 317 -13.66 3.82 -50.37
N VAL A 318 -13.82 3.68 -51.68
CA VAL A 318 -14.62 2.61 -52.28
C VAL A 318 -13.74 1.42 -52.61
N THR A 319 -14.17 0.23 -52.19
CA THR A 319 -13.56 -1.05 -52.56
C THR A 319 -14.52 -1.82 -53.46
N ALA A 320 -14.07 -2.21 -54.65
CA ALA A 320 -14.87 -3.03 -55.56
C ALA A 320 -14.97 -4.47 -55.04
N VAL A 321 -16.18 -5.04 -55.04
CA VAL A 321 -16.46 -6.43 -54.68
C VAL A 321 -17.36 -7.09 -55.73
N ASP A 322 -17.28 -8.42 -55.87
CA ASP A 322 -18.20 -9.18 -56.71
C ASP A 322 -19.59 -9.33 -56.05
N GLU A 323 -20.54 -9.98 -56.74
CA GLU A 323 -21.90 -10.26 -56.21
C GLU A 323 -21.90 -11.13 -54.94
N SER A 324 -20.83 -11.88 -54.70
CA SER A 324 -20.64 -12.69 -53.49
C SER A 324 -19.93 -11.91 -52.36
N GLY A 325 -19.56 -10.65 -52.60
CA GLY A 325 -18.85 -9.79 -51.66
C GLY A 325 -17.33 -10.01 -51.62
N ASN A 326 -16.75 -10.78 -52.55
CA ASN A 326 -15.31 -10.97 -52.61
C ASN A 326 -14.63 -9.74 -53.24
N PRO A 327 -13.48 -9.26 -52.71
CA PRO A 327 -12.77 -8.13 -53.28
C PRO A 327 -12.32 -8.38 -54.73
N ILE A 328 -12.57 -7.40 -55.60
CA ILE A 328 -12.02 -7.37 -56.96
C ILE A 328 -10.73 -6.58 -56.92
N THR A 329 -9.62 -7.20 -57.33
CA THR A 329 -8.33 -6.50 -57.46
C THR A 329 -8.38 -5.56 -58.67
N LEU A 330 -8.36 -4.26 -58.40
CA LEU A 330 -8.31 -3.23 -59.43
C LEU A 330 -6.88 -2.92 -59.87
N LYS A 331 -6.73 -2.38 -61.08
CA LYS A 331 -5.48 -1.76 -61.50
C LYS A 331 -5.20 -0.54 -60.62
N SER A 332 -3.91 -0.23 -60.41
CA SER A 332 -3.51 0.90 -59.56
C SER A 332 -4.08 2.25 -60.03
N SER A 333 -4.25 2.44 -61.34
CA SER A 333 -4.88 3.64 -61.92
C SER A 333 -6.34 3.79 -61.51
N ASP A 334 -7.07 2.67 -61.47
CA ASP A 334 -8.51 2.64 -61.25
C ASP A 334 -8.81 2.82 -59.76
N GLN A 335 -8.01 2.18 -58.90
CA GLN A 335 -8.07 2.45 -57.46
C GLN A 335 -7.70 3.91 -57.15
N ALA A 336 -6.71 4.48 -57.84
CA ALA A 336 -6.36 5.88 -57.68
C ALA A 336 -7.49 6.81 -58.14
N ALA A 337 -8.23 6.46 -59.19
CA ALA A 337 -9.40 7.21 -59.65
C ALA A 337 -10.55 7.18 -58.63
N LEU A 338 -10.85 6.01 -58.03
CA LEU A 338 -11.83 5.89 -56.94
C LEU A 338 -11.42 6.71 -55.71
N ASP A 339 -10.15 6.60 -55.29
CA ASP A 339 -9.63 7.32 -54.14
C ASP A 339 -9.65 8.85 -54.38
N ALA A 340 -9.31 9.30 -55.59
CA ALA A 340 -9.36 10.71 -55.97
C ALA A 340 -10.79 11.24 -56.04
N SER A 341 -11.73 10.43 -56.57
CA SER A 341 -13.15 10.77 -56.62
C SER A 341 -13.71 10.88 -55.21
N GLY A 342 -13.57 9.84 -54.36
CA GLY A 342 -14.09 9.84 -52.99
C GLY A 342 -13.47 10.88 -52.04
N ALA A 343 -12.36 11.51 -52.44
CA ALA A 343 -11.76 12.66 -51.75
C ALA A 343 -12.35 14.01 -52.17
N LYS A 344 -13.18 14.09 -53.23
CA LYS A 344 -13.83 15.34 -53.65
C LYS A 344 -14.82 15.81 -52.58
N ALA A 345 -14.80 17.10 -52.27
CA ALA A 345 -15.65 17.70 -51.23
C ALA A 345 -17.14 17.40 -51.37
N ALA A 346 -17.63 17.21 -52.61
CA ALA A 346 -19.02 16.87 -52.89
C ALA A 346 -19.44 15.46 -52.41
N PHE A 347 -18.50 14.55 -52.20
CA PHE A 347 -18.76 13.17 -51.78
C PHE A 347 -18.28 12.86 -50.36
N GLN A 348 -17.72 13.84 -49.66
CA GLN A 348 -17.28 13.63 -48.27
C GLN A 348 -18.48 13.68 -47.31
N VAL A 349 -18.45 12.85 -46.28
CA VAL A 349 -19.53 12.74 -45.27
C VAL A 349 -19.08 13.24 -43.92
N LYS A 350 -19.97 13.82 -43.12
CA LYS A 350 -19.61 14.22 -41.75
C LYS A 350 -19.48 12.99 -40.86
N ALA A 351 -18.75 13.14 -39.76
CA ALA A 351 -18.65 12.07 -38.76
C ALA A 351 -20.04 11.73 -38.18
N GLY A 352 -20.45 10.46 -38.30
CA GLY A 352 -21.76 9.98 -37.85
C GLY A 352 -22.86 10.01 -38.91
N ASP A 353 -22.64 10.68 -40.05
CA ASP A 353 -23.57 10.59 -41.19
C ASP A 353 -23.36 9.26 -41.93
N PRO A 354 -24.44 8.54 -42.31
CA PRO A 354 -24.30 7.32 -43.09
C PRO A 354 -23.78 7.61 -44.49
N VAL A 355 -22.95 6.71 -45.03
CA VAL A 355 -22.66 6.68 -46.47
C VAL A 355 -23.78 5.88 -47.14
N THR A 356 -24.44 6.48 -48.12
CA THR A 356 -25.54 5.85 -48.85
C THR A 356 -25.07 5.18 -50.13
N ALA A 357 -25.85 4.24 -50.65
CA ALA A 357 -25.62 3.59 -51.94
C ALA A 357 -25.48 4.61 -53.08
N SER A 358 -26.24 5.71 -53.02
CA SER A 358 -26.16 6.81 -53.99
C SER A 358 -24.83 7.57 -53.91
N ASP A 359 -24.27 7.76 -52.71
CA ASP A 359 -22.95 8.38 -52.56
C ASP A 359 -21.86 7.53 -53.22
N VAL A 360 -21.91 6.21 -52.99
CA VAL A 360 -20.99 5.25 -53.60
C VAL A 360 -21.15 5.21 -55.12
N GLU A 361 -22.39 5.20 -55.62
CA GLU A 361 -22.69 5.26 -57.04
C GLU A 361 -22.12 6.53 -57.68
N ASN A 362 -22.37 7.70 -57.10
CA ASN A 362 -21.84 8.96 -57.62
C ASN A 362 -20.30 8.97 -57.71
N ILE A 363 -19.61 8.39 -56.72
CA ILE A 363 -18.14 8.23 -56.75
C ILE A 363 -17.70 7.32 -57.90
N VAL A 364 -18.35 6.16 -58.07
CA VAL A 364 -18.03 5.23 -59.16
C VAL A 364 -18.25 5.88 -60.53
N TYR A 365 -19.34 6.64 -60.69
CA TYR A 365 -19.63 7.33 -61.93
C TYR A 365 -18.65 8.47 -62.24
N ASP A 366 -18.29 9.25 -61.24
CA ASP A 366 -17.31 10.34 -61.37
C ASP A 366 -15.89 9.81 -61.63
N ALA A 367 -15.55 8.64 -61.07
CA ALA A 367 -14.31 7.93 -61.39
C ALA A 367 -14.32 7.24 -62.77
N GLN A 368 -15.47 7.22 -63.46
CA GLN A 368 -15.68 6.55 -64.76
C GLN A 368 -15.39 5.04 -64.72
N LEU A 369 -15.81 4.38 -63.63
CA LEU A 369 -15.59 2.95 -63.38
C LEU A 369 -16.89 2.17 -63.30
N GLN A 370 -17.88 2.52 -64.12
CA GLN A 370 -19.09 1.73 -64.31
C GLN A 370 -18.77 0.38 -64.95
N ASP A 371 -17.85 0.40 -65.91
CA ASP A 371 -17.25 -0.80 -66.47
C ASP A 371 -15.77 -0.80 -66.10
N LEU A 372 -15.31 -1.87 -65.47
CA LEU A 372 -13.90 -2.02 -65.12
C LEU A 372 -13.34 -3.37 -65.58
N ILE A 373 -12.03 -3.42 -65.76
CA ILE A 373 -11.30 -4.65 -66.04
C ILE A 373 -10.42 -4.91 -64.82
N GLY A 374 -10.73 -5.97 -64.07
CA GLY A 374 -9.92 -6.39 -62.94
C GLY A 374 -8.48 -6.69 -63.37
N ASP A 375 -7.55 -6.67 -62.43
CA ASP A 375 -6.14 -6.99 -62.70
C ASP A 375 -5.96 -8.43 -63.25
N ASN A 376 -6.93 -9.30 -63.00
CA ASN A 376 -7.05 -10.64 -63.57
C ASN A 376 -7.56 -10.69 -65.02
N GLY A 377 -7.84 -9.55 -65.65
CA GLY A 377 -8.33 -9.44 -67.03
C GLY A 377 -9.84 -9.66 -67.21
N MET A 378 -10.58 -9.96 -66.14
CA MET A 378 -12.04 -10.14 -66.20
C MET A 378 -12.75 -8.78 -66.28
N SER A 379 -13.79 -8.69 -67.10
CA SER A 379 -14.63 -7.50 -67.18
C SER A 379 -15.76 -7.56 -66.16
N TYR A 380 -16.04 -6.42 -65.53
CA TYR A 380 -17.11 -6.26 -64.56
C TYR A 380 -17.91 -4.99 -64.83
N GLN A 381 -19.22 -5.06 -64.62
CA GLN A 381 -20.14 -3.91 -64.65
C GLN A 381 -20.64 -3.60 -63.25
N PHE A 382 -20.70 -2.31 -62.91
CA PHE A 382 -21.22 -1.83 -61.65
C PHE A 382 -22.69 -2.23 -61.49
N ASP A 383 -23.02 -2.84 -60.36
CA ASP A 383 -24.40 -3.23 -60.03
C ASP A 383 -25.03 -2.24 -59.07
N LYS A 384 -24.38 -2.00 -57.92
CA LYS A 384 -24.88 -1.10 -56.89
C LYS A 384 -23.79 -0.64 -55.91
N GLY A 385 -24.03 0.52 -55.30
CA GLY A 385 -23.32 0.94 -54.10
C GLY A 385 -23.87 0.23 -52.85
N ASN A 386 -23.05 0.05 -51.83
CA ASN A 386 -23.49 -0.51 -50.55
C ASN A 386 -23.50 0.56 -49.46
N ASP A 387 -24.62 0.65 -48.74
CA ASP A 387 -24.76 1.54 -47.58
C ASP A 387 -23.76 1.17 -46.47
N LYS A 388 -23.31 2.18 -45.74
CA LYS A 388 -22.53 1.99 -44.51
C LYS A 388 -22.92 2.99 -43.44
N ALA A 389 -23.36 2.46 -42.31
CA ALA A 389 -23.49 3.24 -41.09
C ALA A 389 -22.10 3.67 -40.58
N THR A 390 -21.98 4.93 -40.16
CA THR A 390 -20.78 5.45 -39.50
C THR A 390 -21.09 5.86 -38.07
N THR A 391 -20.07 5.98 -37.24
CA THR A 391 -20.19 6.52 -35.88
C THR A 391 -19.39 7.81 -35.73
N THR A 392 -19.76 8.63 -34.75
CA THR A 392 -18.98 9.83 -34.37
C THR A 392 -17.60 9.47 -33.82
N THR A 393 -17.34 8.19 -33.53
CA THR A 393 -16.09 7.67 -32.96
C THR A 393 -15.23 6.89 -33.95
N ASP A 394 -15.64 6.78 -35.22
CA ASP A 394 -14.86 6.04 -36.23
C ASP A 394 -13.47 6.70 -36.39
N ALA A 395 -12.45 6.04 -35.82
CA ALA A 395 -11.09 6.54 -35.75
C ALA A 395 -10.42 6.44 -37.12
N GLY A 396 -10.46 7.53 -37.88
CA GLY A 396 -9.81 7.64 -39.19
C GLY A 396 -10.28 8.86 -39.98
N ASN A 397 -9.44 9.33 -40.90
CA ASN A 397 -9.79 10.44 -41.81
C ASN A 397 -10.63 9.98 -43.02
N THR A 398 -10.90 8.68 -43.14
CA THR A 398 -11.61 8.07 -44.27
C THR A 398 -12.65 7.04 -43.83
N VAL A 399 -13.75 6.94 -44.56
CA VAL A 399 -14.77 5.89 -44.38
C VAL A 399 -14.64 4.89 -45.53
N SER A 400 -14.29 3.64 -45.23
CA SER A 400 -14.21 2.58 -46.24
C SER A 400 -15.57 1.94 -46.50
N VAL A 401 -16.00 1.87 -47.75
CA VAL A 401 -17.28 1.28 -48.20
C VAL A 401 -17.05 0.37 -49.39
N THR A 402 -18.04 -0.45 -49.75
CA THR A 402 -17.94 -1.36 -50.89
C THR A 402 -18.89 -0.98 -52.02
N ALA A 403 -18.47 -1.25 -53.25
CA ALA A 403 -19.28 -1.17 -54.46
C ALA A 403 -19.37 -2.57 -55.07
N THR A 404 -20.57 -3.05 -55.34
CA THR A 404 -20.80 -4.39 -55.91
C THR A 404 -20.81 -4.33 -57.44
N TYR A 405 -20.10 -5.26 -58.05
CA TYR A 405 -19.95 -5.41 -59.49
C TYR A 405 -20.34 -6.83 -59.93
N LYS A 406 -20.90 -6.93 -61.14
CA LYS A 406 -21.30 -8.15 -61.84
C LYS A 406 -20.28 -8.49 -62.92
N ALA A 407 -19.93 -9.76 -63.09
CA ALA A 407 -19.09 -10.17 -64.20
C ALA A 407 -19.80 -9.90 -65.54
N ALA A 408 -19.12 -9.22 -66.46
CA ALA A 408 -19.60 -9.02 -67.83
C ALA A 408 -19.12 -10.20 -68.69
N TYR A 409 -20.05 -10.86 -69.39
CA TYR A 409 -19.76 -11.99 -70.29
C TYR A 409 -19.46 -11.53 -71.72
#